data_AF-A0A371ERI5-F1
#
_entry.id   AF-A0A371ERI5-F1
#
_cell.length_a   1.000
_cell.length_b   1.000
_cell.length_c   1.000
_cell.angle_alpha   90.00
_cell.angle_beta   90.00
_cell.angle_gamma   90.00
#
_symmetry.space_group_name_H-M   'P 1'
#
loop_
_entity.id
_entity.type
_entity.pdbx_description
1 polymer ?
#
loop_
_entity_poly.entity_id
_entity_poly.type
_entity_poly.pdbx_seq_one_letter_code
_entity_poly.pdbx_strand_id
1 'polypeptide(L)'
;MGRSRGNFHHADEDPNQRSRRKKNPASGDNSESGAAGQGAGEGKKALYHCNYCNKDITGKIRIKCAMCPDFDLCIECFSVGAEVTPHKSNHPYRVMDNLSFPLICPDWNADDEILLLEGIEMYGLGNWAEVAEHVGTKNKESCIEHYRNVYLNSPFFPVPDMSHVVGKNRKELLAMAKGQGEDKKDSHKAGSANRLPSSLNS
;
A
#
# COMPACT_ATOMS: atom_id res chain seq x y z
N MET A 1 -38.50 38.06 -57.83
CA MET A 1 -38.39 36.85 -58.69
C MET A 1 -38.00 35.68 -57.78
N GLY A 2 -38.94 34.83 -57.36
CA GLY A 2 -39.10 33.45 -57.90
C GLY A 2 -38.27 32.45 -57.06
N ARG A 3 -38.76 31.87 -55.95
CA ARG A 3 -39.75 30.78 -55.74
C ARG A 3 -39.17 29.36 -55.86
N SER A 4 -39.42 28.54 -54.82
CA SER A 4 -39.88 27.12 -54.82
C SER A 4 -39.06 26.24 -53.85
N ARG A 5 -39.57 25.20 -53.17
CA ARG A 5 -40.90 24.64 -52.85
C ARG A 5 -40.65 23.46 -51.87
N GLY A 6 -41.62 23.17 -51.01
CA GLY A 6 -41.70 21.91 -50.24
C GLY A 6 -43.01 21.80 -49.48
N ASN A 7 -44.00 21.16 -50.10
CA ASN A 7 -45.30 20.67 -49.58
C ASN A 7 -45.12 19.15 -49.34
N PHE A 8 -45.79 18.42 -48.44
CA PHE A 8 -47.18 17.95 -48.51
C PHE A 8 -47.61 17.24 -47.18
N HIS A 9 -48.87 17.47 -46.75
CA HIS A 9 -49.93 16.55 -46.24
C HIS A 9 -49.57 15.44 -45.22
N HIS A 10 -50.37 15.06 -44.20
CA HIS A 10 -51.82 14.83 -44.11
C HIS A 10 -52.28 14.70 -42.63
N ALA A 11 -53.59 14.80 -42.41
CA ALA A 11 -54.35 14.82 -41.16
C ALA A 11 -54.40 13.52 -40.34
N ASP A 12 -54.80 13.64 -39.05
CA ASP A 12 -55.90 12.91 -38.37
C ASP A 12 -55.97 13.40 -36.89
N GLU A 13 -56.96 14.22 -36.53
CA GLU A 13 -58.22 13.90 -35.81
C GLU A 13 -58.16 14.17 -34.28
N ASP A 14 -59.02 15.10 -33.85
CA ASP A 14 -59.36 15.47 -32.46
C ASP A 14 -60.54 14.57 -32.00
N PRO A 15 -60.68 14.21 -30.71
CA PRO A 15 -61.86 14.74 -30.04
C PRO A 15 -61.65 15.08 -28.56
N ASN A 16 -61.68 16.39 -28.31
CA ASN A 16 -62.24 17.10 -27.18
C ASN A 16 -63.33 16.30 -26.45
N GLN A 17 -63.07 15.89 -25.21
CA GLN A 17 -64.10 15.79 -24.18
C GLN A 17 -63.64 16.35 -22.83
N ARG A 18 -64.25 17.50 -22.50
CA ARG A 18 -64.88 17.85 -21.21
C ARG A 18 -64.05 17.60 -19.94
N SER A 19 -63.65 18.68 -19.27
CA SER A 19 -64.46 19.29 -18.19
C SER A 19 -63.63 20.21 -17.26
N ARG A 20 -63.95 21.50 -17.33
CA ARG A 20 -64.09 22.48 -16.24
C ARG A 20 -63.28 22.31 -14.93
N ARG A 21 -62.40 23.32 -14.72
CA ARG A 21 -62.43 24.32 -13.62
C ARG A 21 -61.75 23.98 -12.27
N LYS A 22 -60.46 24.39 -12.19
CA LYS A 22 -59.89 25.52 -11.41
C LYS A 22 -59.81 25.45 -9.85
N LYS A 23 -58.56 25.69 -9.37
CA LYS A 23 -58.08 26.22 -8.06
C LYS A 23 -58.10 25.27 -6.86
N ASN A 24 -57.14 25.24 -5.93
CA ASN A 24 -55.75 25.70 -5.77
C ASN A 24 -55.24 25.04 -4.43
N PRO A 25 -53.97 25.18 -4.01
CA PRO A 25 -53.16 24.09 -3.49
C PRO A 25 -53.20 23.92 -1.97
N ALA A 26 -52.83 22.73 -1.50
CA ALA A 26 -52.48 22.47 -0.11
C ALA A 26 -51.16 21.69 -0.05
N SER A 27 -50.19 22.34 0.58
CA SER A 27 -49.21 21.82 1.55
C SER A 27 -48.43 20.54 1.24
N GLY A 28 -47.11 20.69 1.14
CA GLY A 28 -46.12 19.61 1.19
C GLY A 28 -44.79 20.10 0.62
N ASP A 29 -43.96 20.71 1.49
CA ASP A 29 -42.73 21.41 1.15
C ASP A 29 -41.61 20.45 0.71
N ASN A 30 -40.99 20.82 -0.41
CA ASN A 30 -39.58 20.77 -0.76
C ASN A 30 -38.69 19.70 -0.10
N SER A 31 -38.16 18.79 -0.92
CA SER A 31 -36.89 18.12 -0.61
C SER A 31 -36.01 18.17 -1.84
N GLU A 32 -35.20 19.23 -1.88
CA GLU A 32 -33.91 19.22 -2.52
C GLU A 32 -33.09 18.03 -2.01
N SER A 33 -32.46 17.30 -2.90
CA SER A 33 -31.32 16.46 -2.54
C SER A 33 -30.14 16.90 -3.40
N GLY A 34 -29.40 17.83 -2.82
CA GLY A 34 -28.05 18.14 -3.23
C GLY A 34 -27.11 16.98 -2.93
N ALA A 35 -26.05 16.95 -3.75
CA ALA A 35 -24.70 16.48 -3.50
C ALA A 35 -24.48 15.26 -2.58
N ALA A 36 -23.82 14.24 -3.14
CA ALA A 36 -22.50 13.83 -2.66
C ALA A 36 -21.87 12.85 -3.65
N GLY A 37 -20.62 13.11 -4.00
CA GLY A 37 -19.84 12.26 -4.86
C GLY A 37 -19.66 10.86 -4.27
N GLN A 38 -19.63 9.87 -5.16
CA GLN A 38 -19.11 8.54 -4.88
C GLN A 38 -18.00 8.28 -5.87
N GLY A 39 -16.85 8.92 -5.61
CA GLY A 39 -15.57 8.39 -6.02
C GLY A 39 -15.10 7.51 -4.87
N ALA A 40 -15.56 6.26 -4.80
CA ALA A 40 -14.84 5.25 -4.05
C ALA A 40 -13.54 5.02 -4.83
N GLY A 41 -12.50 5.77 -4.46
CA GLY A 41 -11.16 5.46 -4.92
C GLY A 41 -10.80 4.10 -4.36
N GLU A 42 -10.92 3.05 -5.16
CA GLU A 42 -10.21 1.80 -4.89
C GLU A 42 -8.76 2.20 -4.56
N GLY A 43 -8.33 1.93 -3.33
CA GLY A 43 -6.94 2.04 -2.90
C GLY A 43 -6.11 1.01 -3.67
N LYS A 44 -5.88 1.26 -4.96
CA LYS A 44 -5.10 0.37 -5.82
C LYS A 44 -3.66 0.46 -5.33
N LYS A 45 -3.15 -0.65 -4.77
CA LYS A 45 -1.73 -0.78 -4.42
C LYS A 45 -0.89 -0.31 -5.60
N ALA A 46 -0.03 0.68 -5.34
CA ALA A 46 0.81 1.24 -6.38
C ALA A 46 1.72 0.17 -6.97
N LEU A 47 1.65 -0.02 -8.29
CA LEU A 47 2.45 -1.01 -9.00
C LEU A 47 3.80 -0.41 -9.37
N TYR A 48 4.87 -1.17 -9.16
CA TYR A 48 6.25 -0.74 -9.43
C TYR A 48 7.02 -1.80 -10.22
N HIS A 49 7.83 -1.35 -11.18
CA HIS A 49 8.73 -2.21 -11.95
C HIS A 49 10.14 -1.64 -11.93
N CYS A 50 11.15 -2.50 -12.00
CA CYS A 50 12.54 -2.09 -12.16
C CYS A 50 12.73 -1.50 -13.57
N ASN A 51 13.17 -0.25 -13.69
CA ASN A 51 13.36 0.41 -14.98
C ASN A 51 14.50 -0.17 -15.83
N TYR A 52 15.37 -1.02 -15.25
CA TYR A 52 16.43 -1.69 -15.99
C TYR A 52 16.02 -3.07 -16.52
N CYS A 53 15.56 -3.97 -15.64
CA CYS A 53 15.26 -5.36 -16.00
C CYS A 53 13.77 -5.66 -16.17
N ASN A 54 12.89 -4.66 -15.99
CA ASN A 54 11.42 -4.78 -16.04
C ASN A 54 10.80 -5.77 -15.05
N LYS A 55 11.57 -6.26 -14.07
CA LYS A 55 11.08 -7.13 -12.99
C LYS A 55 10.05 -6.38 -12.15
N ASP A 56 8.94 -7.03 -11.83
CA ASP A 56 7.96 -6.53 -10.86
C ASP A 56 8.58 -6.46 -9.45
N ILE A 57 8.57 -5.25 -8.89
CA ILE A 57 9.09 -4.90 -7.57
C ILE A 57 7.99 -4.32 -6.67
N THR A 58 6.72 -4.49 -7.03
CA THR A 58 5.57 -4.17 -6.18
C THR A 58 5.66 -4.93 -4.86
N GLY A 59 5.48 -4.23 -3.74
CA GLY A 59 5.57 -4.82 -2.39
C GLY A 59 6.97 -5.29 -1.97
N LYS A 60 8.02 -4.93 -2.72
CA LYS A 60 9.42 -5.25 -2.41
C LYS A 60 10.20 -3.99 -2.11
N ILE A 61 11.32 -4.15 -1.43
CA ILE A 61 12.30 -3.08 -1.26
C ILE A 61 12.78 -2.63 -2.65
N ARG A 62 12.70 -1.32 -2.92
CA ARG A 62 13.14 -0.71 -4.17
C ARG A 62 14.06 0.49 -3.92
N ILE A 63 14.93 0.75 -4.89
CA ILE A 63 15.83 1.89 -4.86
C ILE A 63 15.27 2.98 -5.77
N LYS A 64 14.73 4.04 -5.17
CA LYS A 64 14.21 5.19 -5.91
C LYS A 64 15.31 6.21 -6.14
N CYS A 65 15.58 6.53 -7.41
CA CYS A 65 16.50 7.62 -7.74
C CYS A 65 15.92 8.95 -7.25
N ALA A 66 16.73 9.79 -6.60
CA ALA A 66 16.30 11.11 -6.14
C ALA A 66 16.43 12.21 -7.21
N MET A 67 17.11 11.91 -8.33
CA MET A 67 17.34 12.85 -9.44
C MET A 67 16.45 12.58 -10.65
N CYS A 68 16.13 11.30 -10.91
CA CYS A 68 15.38 10.88 -12.08
C CYS A 68 13.89 10.75 -11.72
N PRO A 69 12.97 11.34 -12.50
CA PRO A 69 11.54 11.17 -12.28
C PRO A 69 11.16 9.70 -12.51
N ASP A 70 10.38 9.14 -11.58
CA ASP A 70 9.81 7.78 -11.66
C ASP A 70 10.79 6.68 -12.08
N PHE A 71 12.00 6.75 -11.51
CA PHE A 71 13.04 5.78 -11.74
C PHE A 71 13.34 4.95 -10.49
N ASP A 72 13.08 3.66 -10.59
CA ASP A 72 13.18 2.65 -9.56
C ASP A 72 14.00 1.46 -10.04
N LEU A 73 14.92 0.99 -9.20
CA LEU A 73 15.69 -0.23 -9.44
C LEU A 73 15.35 -1.28 -8.39
N CYS A 74 15.35 -2.54 -8.80
CA CYS A 74 15.47 -3.64 -7.85
C CYS A 74 16.88 -3.63 -7.22
N ILE A 75 17.00 -4.25 -6.03
CA ILE A 75 18.27 -4.34 -5.30
C ILE A 75 19.38 -4.94 -6.17
N GLU A 76 19.07 -5.98 -6.94
CA GLU A 76 20.04 -6.66 -7.81
C GLU A 76 20.63 -5.72 -8.87
N CYS A 77 19.78 -4.96 -9.59
CA CYS A 77 20.23 -4.01 -10.61
C CYS A 77 20.99 -2.83 -10.02
N PHE A 78 20.56 -2.34 -8.86
CA PHE A 78 21.28 -1.30 -8.14
C PHE A 78 22.68 -1.78 -7.72
N SER A 79 22.80 -3.02 -7.21
CA SER A 79 24.07 -3.57 -6.72
C SER A 79 25.16 -3.72 -7.78
N VAL A 80 24.77 -3.84 -9.06
CA VAL A 80 25.70 -3.93 -10.20
C VAL A 80 25.92 -2.58 -10.91
N GLY A 81 25.35 -1.49 -10.39
CA GLY A 81 25.49 -0.16 -10.97
C GLY A 81 24.77 0.03 -12.31
N ALA A 82 23.59 -0.57 -12.47
CA ALA A 82 22.81 -0.45 -13.70
C ALA A 82 22.48 1.01 -14.05
N GLU A 83 22.75 1.41 -15.30
CA GLU A 83 22.47 2.76 -15.82
C GLU A 83 21.53 2.70 -17.03
N VAL A 84 20.59 3.64 -17.09
CA VAL A 84 19.71 3.85 -18.25
C VAL A 84 19.59 5.35 -18.46
N THR A 85 20.14 5.90 -19.54
CA THR A 85 20.14 7.36 -19.78
C THR A 85 18.73 7.95 -19.61
N PRO A 86 18.53 8.96 -18.75
CA PRO A 86 19.54 9.82 -18.11
C PRO A 86 20.00 9.39 -16.69
N HIS A 87 19.55 8.26 -16.18
CA HIS A 87 19.98 7.72 -14.88
C HIS A 87 21.46 7.34 -14.87
N LYS A 88 22.13 7.68 -13.77
CA LYS A 88 23.50 7.31 -13.44
C LYS A 88 23.55 6.61 -12.09
N SER A 89 24.43 5.63 -12.01
CA SER A 89 24.62 4.77 -10.83
C SER A 89 25.08 5.54 -9.58
N ASN A 90 25.63 6.73 -9.77
CA ASN A 90 26.09 7.63 -8.71
C ASN A 90 25.06 8.69 -8.29
N HIS A 91 23.85 8.69 -8.86
CA HIS A 91 22.80 9.61 -8.41
C HIS A 91 22.42 9.32 -6.95
N PRO A 92 22.11 10.37 -6.15
CA PRO A 92 21.52 10.16 -4.83
C PRO A 92 20.22 9.37 -4.96
N TYR A 93 19.95 8.53 -3.96
CA TYR A 93 18.82 7.62 -3.97
C TYR A 93 18.14 7.55 -2.60
N ARG A 94 16.95 6.96 -2.57
CA ARG A 94 16.22 6.59 -1.36
C ARG A 94 15.93 5.10 -1.41
N VAL A 95 16.11 4.43 -0.27
CA VAL A 95 15.64 3.05 -0.10
C VAL A 95 14.18 3.14 0.32
N MET A 96 13.30 2.59 -0.51
CA MET A 96 11.88 2.47 -0.20
C MET A 96 11.66 1.06 0.33
N ASP A 97 11.33 0.96 1.61
CA ASP A 97 11.04 -0.30 2.28
C ASP A 97 9.61 -0.77 1.99
N ASN A 98 9.31 -2.04 2.26
CA ASN A 98 7.96 -2.61 2.17
C ASN A 98 7.26 -2.76 3.53
N LEU A 99 7.85 -2.19 4.59
CA LEU A 99 7.27 -2.13 5.94
C LEU A 99 6.91 -3.51 6.54
N SER A 100 7.53 -4.59 6.05
CA SER A 100 7.29 -5.97 6.49
C SER A 100 7.98 -6.34 7.81
N PHE A 101 7.96 -5.44 8.80
CA PHE A 101 8.49 -5.67 10.13
C PHE A 101 7.40 -5.47 11.20
N PRO A 102 7.40 -6.23 12.30
CA PRO A 102 6.45 -6.01 13.39
C PRO A 102 6.63 -4.64 14.03
N LEU A 103 5.55 -3.88 14.22
CA LEU A 103 5.61 -2.54 14.81
C LEU A 103 5.13 -2.56 16.26
N ILE A 104 3.86 -2.82 16.49
CA ILE A 104 3.26 -2.75 17.82
C ILE A 104 3.30 -4.12 18.50
N CYS A 105 2.79 -5.16 17.82
CA CYS A 105 2.82 -6.53 18.28
C CYS A 105 3.52 -7.45 17.27
N PRO A 106 4.01 -8.64 17.69
CA PRO A 106 4.79 -9.53 16.83
C PRO A 106 4.05 -10.04 15.59
N ASP A 107 2.74 -10.18 15.68
CA ASP A 107 1.92 -10.77 14.62
C ASP A 107 1.43 -9.74 13.61
N TRP A 108 1.62 -8.43 13.85
CA TRP A 108 1.19 -7.36 12.95
C TRP A 108 2.39 -6.56 12.47
N ASN A 109 2.59 -6.57 11.15
CA ASN A 109 3.64 -5.77 10.54
C ASN A 109 3.19 -4.30 10.36
N ALA A 110 4.13 -3.39 10.14
CA ALA A 110 3.84 -1.97 10.00
C ALA A 110 2.93 -1.65 8.80
N ASP A 111 3.00 -2.43 7.71
CA ASP A 111 2.09 -2.31 6.57
C ASP A 111 0.66 -2.70 6.95
N ASP A 112 0.47 -3.82 7.68
CA ASP A 112 -0.83 -4.27 8.17
C ASP A 112 -1.48 -3.23 9.09
N GLU A 113 -0.70 -2.56 9.95
CA GLU A 113 -1.18 -1.48 10.82
C GLU A 113 -1.69 -0.27 10.01
N ILE A 114 -0.94 0.12 8.97
CA ILE A 114 -1.33 1.22 8.09
C ILE A 114 -2.62 0.84 7.32
N LEU A 115 -2.65 -0.35 6.71
CA LEU A 115 -3.80 -0.82 5.95
C LEU A 115 -5.05 -1.00 6.83
N LEU A 116 -4.90 -1.37 8.11
CA LEU A 116 -6.02 -1.44 9.03
C LEU A 116 -6.64 -0.07 9.25
N LEU A 117 -5.81 0.95 9.54
CA LEU A 117 -6.28 2.31 9.79
C LEU A 117 -6.85 2.96 8.52
N GLU A 118 -6.20 2.76 7.37
CA GLU A 118 -6.68 3.18 6.05
C GLU A 118 -8.03 2.52 5.73
N GLY A 119 -8.14 1.20 5.92
CA GLY A 119 -9.39 0.47 5.73
C GLY A 119 -10.52 0.99 6.62
N ILE A 120 -10.24 1.28 7.90
CA ILE A 120 -11.24 1.87 8.81
C ILE A 120 -11.66 3.27 8.35
N GLU A 121 -10.71 4.10 7.88
CA GLU A 121 -11.00 5.43 7.33
C GLU A 121 -11.86 5.34 6.06
N MET A 122 -11.54 4.41 5.16
CA MET A 122 -12.21 4.25 3.87
C MET A 122 -13.60 3.61 3.97
N TYR A 123 -13.72 2.52 4.74
CA TYR A 123 -14.93 1.69 4.79
C TYR A 123 -15.78 1.91 6.04
N GLY A 124 -15.26 2.65 7.02
CA GLY A 124 -15.93 2.98 8.26
C GLY A 124 -15.75 1.94 9.37
N LEU A 125 -15.63 2.42 10.61
CA LEU A 125 -15.54 1.59 11.79
C LEU A 125 -16.82 0.73 11.95
N GLY A 126 -16.65 -0.60 12.02
CA GLY A 126 -17.75 -1.55 12.09
C GLY A 126 -17.91 -2.40 10.83
N ASN A 127 -17.46 -1.91 9.66
CA ASN A 127 -17.49 -2.67 8.41
C ASN A 127 -16.26 -3.59 8.26
N TRP A 128 -16.05 -4.44 9.26
CA TRP A 128 -14.82 -5.21 9.43
C TRP A 128 -14.56 -6.26 8.33
N ALA A 129 -15.59 -6.63 7.55
CA ALA A 129 -15.41 -7.51 6.41
C ALA A 129 -14.62 -6.81 5.28
N GLU A 130 -15.04 -5.60 4.90
CA GLU A 130 -14.34 -4.79 3.90
C GLU A 130 -12.96 -4.34 4.39
N VAL A 131 -12.85 -3.99 5.68
CA VAL A 131 -11.54 -3.65 6.28
C VAL A 131 -10.57 -4.82 6.20
N ALA A 132 -11.01 -6.04 6.55
CA ALA A 132 -10.15 -7.22 6.47
C ALA A 132 -9.76 -7.58 5.04
N GLU A 133 -10.69 -7.43 4.08
CA GLU A 133 -10.38 -7.59 2.66
C GLU A 133 -9.31 -6.58 2.19
N HIS A 134 -9.42 -5.33 2.63
CA HIS A 134 -8.43 -4.29 2.32
C HIS A 134 -7.04 -4.59 2.91
N VAL A 135 -6.98 -5.04 4.18
CA VAL A 135 -5.74 -5.49 4.81
C VAL A 135 -5.16 -6.69 4.05
N GLY A 136 -6.00 -7.65 3.66
CA GLY A 136 -5.66 -8.81 2.81
C GLY A 136 -4.82 -9.90 3.49
N THR A 137 -4.11 -9.57 4.58
CA THR A 137 -3.27 -10.51 5.35
C THR A 137 -3.94 -10.99 6.65
N LYS A 138 -5.03 -10.33 7.08
CA LYS A 138 -5.74 -10.56 8.34
C LYS A 138 -7.21 -10.82 8.09
N ASN A 139 -7.80 -11.69 8.90
CA ASN A 139 -9.25 -11.89 8.88
C ASN A 139 -9.99 -10.82 9.70
N LYS A 140 -11.30 -10.80 9.53
CA LYS A 140 -12.23 -9.87 10.19
C LYS A 140 -12.05 -9.88 11.72
N GLU A 141 -12.06 -11.05 12.32
CA GLU A 141 -11.98 -11.23 13.77
C GLU A 141 -10.66 -10.68 14.32
N SER A 142 -9.55 -10.97 13.64
CA SER A 142 -8.22 -10.46 13.99
C SER A 142 -8.16 -8.94 13.90
N CYS A 143 -8.75 -8.33 12.87
CA CYS A 143 -8.79 -6.86 12.72
C CYS A 143 -9.56 -6.21 13.86
N ILE A 144 -10.73 -6.78 14.21
CA ILE A 144 -11.57 -6.28 15.31
C ILE A 144 -10.81 -6.35 16.64
N GLU A 145 -10.25 -7.52 16.95
CA GLU A 145 -9.57 -7.76 18.22
C GLU A 145 -8.34 -6.87 18.35
N HIS A 146 -7.53 -6.79 17.30
CA HIS A 146 -6.33 -5.96 17.28
C HIS A 146 -6.66 -4.48 17.47
N TYR A 147 -7.58 -3.92 16.68
CA TYR A 147 -7.97 -2.53 16.81
C TYR A 147 -8.50 -2.21 18.22
N ARG A 148 -9.33 -3.10 18.77
CA ARG A 148 -9.88 -2.96 20.13
C ARG A 148 -8.77 -2.94 21.19
N ASN A 149 -7.84 -3.89 21.13
CA ASN A 149 -6.84 -4.05 22.19
C ASN A 149 -5.71 -3.03 22.07
N VAL A 150 -5.29 -2.69 20.86
CA VAL A 150 -4.14 -1.83 20.59
C VAL A 150 -4.50 -0.35 20.57
N TYR A 151 -5.66 0.02 20.03
CA TYR A 151 -6.06 1.41 19.87
C TYR A 151 -7.13 1.82 20.89
N LEU A 152 -8.27 1.11 20.96
CA LEU A 152 -9.39 1.51 21.84
C LEU A 152 -9.08 1.35 23.33
N ASN A 153 -8.43 0.24 23.71
CA ASN A 153 -8.05 -0.06 25.08
C ASN A 153 -6.64 0.42 25.43
N SER A 154 -6.02 1.23 24.57
CA SER A 154 -4.70 1.78 24.81
C SER A 154 -4.68 2.62 26.08
N PRO A 155 -3.65 2.49 26.94
CA PRO A 155 -3.46 3.41 28.06
C PRO A 155 -3.22 4.86 27.59
N PHE A 156 -2.86 5.06 26.32
CA PHE A 156 -2.63 6.37 25.69
C PHE A 156 -3.70 6.74 24.65
N PHE A 157 -4.93 6.23 24.80
CA PHE A 157 -6.05 6.56 23.92
C PHE A 157 -6.11 8.09 23.63
N PRO A 158 -6.21 8.52 22.35
CA PRO A 158 -6.62 7.74 21.17
C PRO A 158 -5.49 7.07 20.37
N VAL A 159 -4.24 7.11 20.84
CA VAL A 159 -3.09 6.52 20.13
C VAL A 159 -2.64 5.21 20.80
N PRO A 160 -2.01 4.27 20.06
CA PRO A 160 -1.48 3.05 20.66
C PRO A 160 -0.31 3.35 21.61
N ASP A 161 0.01 2.40 22.48
CA ASP A 161 1.22 2.47 23.29
C ASP A 161 2.47 2.24 22.43
N MET A 162 3.20 3.31 22.18
CA MET A 162 4.46 3.30 21.41
C MET A 162 5.72 3.23 22.30
N SER A 163 5.56 3.01 23.62
CA SER A 163 6.70 2.89 24.54
C SER A 163 7.52 1.61 24.31
N HIS A 164 6.87 0.58 23.76
CA HIS A 164 7.48 -0.70 23.39
C HIS A 164 7.17 -0.99 21.91
N VAL A 165 8.19 -1.37 21.16
CA VAL A 165 8.07 -1.79 19.76
C VAL A 165 8.37 -3.29 19.75
N VAL A 166 7.42 -4.10 19.26
CA VAL A 166 7.47 -5.57 19.38
C VAL A 166 7.64 -6.05 20.83
N GLY A 167 6.97 -5.37 21.77
CA GLY A 167 7.06 -5.67 23.21
C GLY A 167 8.43 -5.36 23.84
N LYS A 168 9.35 -4.71 23.11
CA LYS A 168 10.69 -4.36 23.60
C LYS A 168 10.86 -2.86 23.74
N ASN A 169 11.50 -2.44 24.82
CA ASN A 169 11.83 -1.04 25.03
C ASN A 169 13.11 -0.65 24.26
N ARG A 170 13.37 0.66 24.16
CA ARG A 170 14.57 1.20 23.48
C ARG A 170 15.87 0.56 23.97
N LYS A 171 16.03 0.28 25.27
CA LYS A 171 17.28 -0.30 25.81
C LYS A 171 17.47 -1.73 25.31
N GLU A 172 16.41 -2.53 25.28
CA GLU A 172 16.44 -3.92 24.79
C GLU A 172 16.74 -3.98 23.29
N LEU A 173 16.11 -3.10 22.50
CA LEU A 173 16.41 -2.99 21.07
C LEU A 173 17.89 -2.63 20.82
N LEU A 174 18.44 -1.67 21.57
CA LEU A 174 19.85 -1.28 21.48
C LEU A 174 20.79 -2.41 21.95
N ALA A 175 20.41 -3.20 22.95
CA ALA A 175 21.19 -4.34 23.40
C ALA A 175 21.27 -5.43 22.33
N MET A 176 20.16 -5.73 21.66
CA MET A 176 20.13 -6.72 20.57
C MET A 176 20.96 -6.30 19.36
N ALA A 177 20.96 -5.01 19.00
CA ALA A 177 21.77 -4.50 17.90
C ALA A 177 23.28 -4.65 18.13
N LYS A 178 23.72 -4.76 19.39
CA LYS A 178 25.14 -4.89 19.77
C LYS A 178 25.62 -6.34 19.86
N GLY A 179 24.73 -7.32 19.84
CA GLY A 179 25.05 -8.74 20.12
C GLY A 179 25.57 -9.58 18.96
N GLN A 180 25.83 -9.03 17.77
CA GLN A 180 26.27 -9.79 16.59
C GLN A 180 27.79 -9.74 16.34
N GLY A 181 28.61 -9.39 17.35
CA GLY A 181 30.03 -9.05 17.16
C GLY A 181 31.08 -10.00 17.75
N GLU A 182 30.74 -11.01 18.55
CA GLU A 182 31.74 -11.78 19.30
C GLU A 182 31.36 -13.26 19.40
N ASP A 183 31.68 -14.07 18.37
CA ASP A 183 31.91 -15.52 18.54
C ASP A 183 32.52 -16.15 17.27
N LYS A 184 33.83 -15.95 17.08
CA LYS A 184 34.75 -16.95 16.51
C LYS A 184 36.20 -16.46 16.58
N LYS A 185 36.87 -16.75 17.70
CA LYS A 185 38.32 -16.73 17.78
C LYS A 185 38.82 -17.95 18.56
N ASP A 186 38.87 -19.08 17.88
CA ASP A 186 39.74 -20.22 18.24
C ASP A 186 40.27 -20.82 16.93
N SER A 187 41.49 -20.44 16.53
CA SER A 187 42.74 -21.14 16.84
C SER A 187 43.04 -22.25 15.83
N HIS A 188 43.81 -21.96 14.79
CA HIS A 188 44.64 -22.99 14.14
C HIS A 188 46.08 -22.48 14.08
N LYS A 189 46.90 -23.16 14.88
CA LYS A 189 48.31 -22.93 15.16
C LYS A 189 49.14 -23.41 13.97
N ALA A 190 50.15 -22.63 13.59
CA ALA A 190 51.19 -23.05 12.66
C ALA A 190 51.95 -24.28 13.22
N GLY A 191 52.25 -25.25 12.34
CA GLY A 191 52.98 -26.46 12.68
C GLY A 191 53.57 -27.17 11.47
N SER A 192 54.81 -26.80 11.15
CA SER A 192 55.89 -27.52 10.47
C SER A 192 55.65 -28.41 9.24
N ALA A 193 56.46 -28.09 8.23
CA ALA A 193 56.94 -28.97 7.18
C ALA A 193 57.48 -30.31 7.72
N ASN A 194 57.19 -31.39 6.99
CA ASN A 194 58.12 -32.51 6.87
C ASN A 194 57.99 -33.16 5.48
N ARG A 195 59.15 -33.35 4.86
CA ARG A 195 59.37 -34.02 3.57
C ARG A 195 59.39 -35.55 3.75
N LEU A 196 59.28 -36.22 2.59
CA LEU A 196 59.86 -37.52 2.16
C LEU A 196 58.84 -38.64 1.92
N PRO A 197 59.17 -39.68 1.08
CA PRO A 197 60.24 -39.79 0.09
C PRO A 197 59.76 -40.27 -1.30
N SER A 198 60.65 -40.13 -2.27
CA SER A 198 60.69 -40.83 -3.56
C SER A 198 61.08 -42.30 -3.41
N SER A 199 60.41 -43.20 -4.16
CA SER A 199 60.87 -44.52 -4.65
C SER A 199 59.78 -45.05 -5.62
N LEU A 200 59.93 -45.00 -6.95
CA LEU A 200 60.61 -45.89 -7.91
C LEU A 200 60.04 -47.33 -8.05
N ASN A 201 59.88 -47.69 -9.34
CA ASN A 201 59.63 -49.00 -10.00
C ASN A 201 58.16 -49.49 -10.06
N SER A 202 57.64 -49.93 -11.21
CA SER A 202 58.25 -50.49 -12.44
C SER A 202 57.59 -49.98 -13.73
#